data_AF-A0A8S3A8N6-F1
#
_entry.id   AF-A0A8S3A8N6-F1
#
_cell.length_a   1.000
_cell.length_b   1.000
_cell.length_c   1.000
_cell.angle_alpha   90.00
_cell.angle_beta   90.00
_cell.angle_gamma   90.00
#
_symmetry.space_group_name_H-M   'P 1'
#
loop_
_entity.id
_entity.type
_entity.pdbx_description
1 polymer ?
#
loop_
_entity_poly.entity_id
_entity_poly.type
_entity_poly.pdbx_seq_one_letter_code
_entity_poly.pdbx_strand_id
1 'polypeptide(L)' 'MFDAKNMMAACDPRHGRYLTVAAIFRGRMSMKEVDEQMLNVQNKNSSYFVEWIPNNIKTAVCDIPP' A
#
# COMPACT_ATOMS: atom_id res chain seq x y z
N MET A 1 -0.46 -1.74 -6.96
CA MET A 1 -1.22 -0.96 -5.97
C MET A 1 -1.30 0.51 -6.37
N PHE A 2 -0.20 1.27 -6.35
CA PHE A 2 -0.18 2.75 -6.56
C PHE A 2 -0.20 3.23 -8.02
N ASP A 3 -0.90 2.54 -8.92
CA ASP A 3 -1.07 2.99 -10.31
C ASP A 3 -2.40 3.75 -10.41
N ALA A 4 -2.40 4.91 -11.05
CA ALA A 4 -3.60 5.75 -11.25
C ALA A 4 -4.75 4.96 -11.89
N LYS A 5 -4.47 3.96 -12.74
CA LYS A 5 -5.51 3.12 -13.36
C LYS A 5 -6.28 2.24 -12.37
N ASN A 6 -5.74 2.03 -11.16
CA ASN A 6 -6.38 1.24 -10.11
C ASN A 6 -7.15 2.12 -9.10
N MET A 7 -7.19 3.44 -9.30
CA MET A 7 -7.88 4.36 -8.39
C MET A 7 -9.38 4.39 -8.68
N MET A 8 -10.18 4.31 -7.62
CA MET A 8 -11.65 4.46 -7.69
C MET A 8 -12.12 5.91 -7.49
N ALA A 9 -11.18 6.86 -7.49
CA ALA A 9 -11.45 8.28 -7.39
C ALA A 9 -10.84 9.00 -8.59
N ALA A 10 -11.50 10.06 -9.05
CA ALA A 10 -11.03 10.91 -10.15
C ALA A 10 -9.91 11.85 -9.67
N CYS A 11 -8.77 11.28 -9.28
CA CYS A 11 -7.58 12.01 -8.88
C CYS A 11 -6.31 11.31 -9.39
N ASP A 12 -5.27 12.10 -9.65
CA ASP A 12 -3.95 11.57 -9.96
C ASP A 12 -3.08 11.61 -8.70
N PRO A 13 -2.75 10.46 -8.09
CA PRO A 13 -1.96 10.41 -6.86
C PRO A 13 -0.52 10.94 -7.04
N ARG A 14 -0.04 11.08 -8.29
CA ARG A 14 1.30 11.62 -8.59
C ARG A 14 1.41 13.13 -8.38
N HIS A 15 0.29 13.84 -8.34
CA HIS A 15 0.26 15.28 -8.03
C HIS A 15 0.17 15.57 -6.52
N GLY A 16 0.27 14.54 -5.67
CA GLY A 16 0.23 14.68 -4.22
C GLY A 16 1.19 13.71 -3.54
N ARG A 17 1.02 13.57 -2.22
CA ARG A 17 1.71 12.54 -1.42
C ARG A 17 0.72 11.84 -0.52
N TYR A 18 0.90 10.54 -0.34
CA TYR A 18 0.19 9.73 0.62
C TYR A 18 0.64 10.09 2.04
N LEU A 19 -0.34 10.38 2.91
CA LEU A 19 -0.12 10.53 4.34
C LEU A 19 -0.05 9.15 5.01
N THR A 20 -1.06 8.33 4.78
CA THR A 20 -1.16 6.96 5.28
C THR A 20 -1.85 6.08 4.24
N VAL A 21 -1.54 4.78 4.26
CA VAL A 21 -2.14 3.77 3.38
C VAL A 21 -2.52 2.54 4.21
N ALA A 22 -3.68 1.96 3.92
CA ALA A 22 -4.04 0.64 4.39
C ALA A 22 -4.08 -0.33 3.20
N ALA A 23 -3.34 -1.44 3.29
CA ALA A 23 -3.35 -2.52 2.32
C ALA A 23 -4.01 -3.75 2.96
N ILE A 24 -5.18 -4.13 2.44
CA ILE A 24 -5.94 -5.29 2.94
C ILE A 24 -5.89 -6.37 1.86
N PHE A 25 -5.33 -7.52 2.21
CA PHE A 25 -5.25 -8.67 1.33
C PHE A 25 -6.26 -9.73 1.76
N ARG A 26 -6.79 -10.48 0.78
CA ARG A 26 -7.75 -11.57 1.01
C ARG A 26 -7.28 -12.87 0.40
N GLY A 27 -7.51 -13.98 1.09
CA GLY A 27 -7.11 -15.32 0.72
C GLY A 27 -5.99 -15.89 1.60
N ARG A 28 -5.67 -17.17 1.39
CA ARG A 28 -4.61 -17.87 2.15
C ARG A 28 -3.23 -17.40 1.68
N MET A 29 -2.57 -16.62 2.53
CA MET A 29 -1.24 -16.07 2.27
C MET A 29 -0.43 -15.90 3.57
N SER A 30 0.89 -15.95 3.46
CA SER A 30 1.78 -15.74 4.60
C SER A 30 1.84 -14.26 4.95
N MET A 31 1.57 -13.92 6.22
CA MET A 31 1.68 -12.53 6.70
C MET A 31 3.10 -11.98 6.52
N LYS A 32 4.11 -12.83 6.73
CA LYS A 32 5.53 -12.47 6.53
C LYS A 32 5.82 -12.08 5.08
N GLU A 33 5.35 -12.87 4.11
CA GLU A 33 5.58 -12.59 2.69
C GLU A 33 4.89 -11.29 2.28
N VAL A 34 3.67 -11.04 2.78
CA VAL A 34 2.95 -9.79 2.56
C VAL A 34 3.74 -8.59 3.07
N ASP A 35 4.26 -8.66 4.30
CA ASP A 35 5.03 -7.56 4.88
C ASP A 35 6.34 -7.29 4.13
N GLU A 36 7.09 -8.33 3.76
CA GLU A 36 8.32 -8.20 2.97
C GLU A 36 8.05 -7.57 1.59
N GLN A 37 7.00 -8.01 0.90
CA GLN A 37 6.62 -7.43 -0.38
C GLN A 37 6.12 -5.99 -0.23
N MET A 38 5.38 -5.70 0.84
CA MET A 38 4.87 -4.35 1.08
C MET A 38 6.00 -3.36 1.37
N LEU A 39 7.02 -3.78 2.11
CA LEU A 39 8.24 -2.99 2.34
C LEU A 39 8.95 -2.67 1.02
N ASN A 40 9.11 -3.65 0.13
CA ASN A 40 9.70 -3.43 -1.19
C ASN A 40 8.91 -2.44 -2.03
N VAL A 41 7.59 -2.53 -2.00
CA VAL A 41 6.70 -1.59 -2.71
C VAL A 41 6.81 -0.19 -2.10
N GLN A 42 6.86 -0.05 -0.77
CA GLN A 42 7.06 1.25 -0.12
C GLN A 42 8.39 1.88 -0.55
N ASN A 43 9.49 1.11 -0.50
CA ASN A 43 10.82 1.59 -0.89
C ASN A 43 10.87 2.05 -2.34
N LYS A 44 10.25 1.29 -3.26
CA LYS A 44 10.20 1.64 -4.69
C LYS A 44 9.37 2.90 -4.97
N ASN A 45 8.39 3.21 -4.12
CA ASN A 45 7.46 4.33 -4.30
C ASN A 45 7.63 5.40 -3.22
N SER A 46 8.81 5.47 -2.56
CA SER A 46 9.04 6.33 -1.39
C SER A 46 8.76 7.82 -1.67
N SER A 47 8.98 8.28 -2.90
CA SER A 47 8.66 9.64 -3.35
C SER A 47 7.18 10.00 -3.29
N TYR A 48 6.29 9.01 -3.31
CA TYR A 48 4.84 9.23 -3.20
C TYR A 48 4.38 9.41 -1.75
N PHE A 49 5.25 9.26 -0.76
CA PHE A 49 4.89 9.35 0.66
C PHE A 49 5.48 10.59 1.32
N VAL A 50 4.82 11.07 2.37
CA VAL A 50 5.40 12.09 3.24
C VAL A 50 6.47 11.48 4.15
N GLU A 51 7.58 12.18 4.34
CA GLU A 51 8.75 11.69 5.09
C GLU A 51 8.59 11.79 6.61
N TRP A 52 7.70 12.67 7.08
CA TRP A 52 7.52 12.95 8.51
C TRP A 52 6.54 11.99 9.21
N ILE A 53 5.85 11.10 8.47
CA ILE A 53 5.09 9.99 9.05
C ILE A 53 5.89 8.70 8.84
N PRO A 54 6.56 8.17 9.88
CA PRO A 54 7.22 6.87 9.78
C PRO A 54 6.20 5.75 9.64
N ASN A 55 6.57 4.65 8.97
CA ASN A 55 5.75 3.44 8.86
C ASN A 55 4.29 3.71 8.45
N ASN A 56 4.10 4.57 7.46
CA ASN A 56 2.79 5.07 7.03
C ASN A 56 1.93 4.08 6.24
N ILE A 57 2.35 2.82 6.11
CA ILE A 57 1.57 1.75 5.50
C ILE A 57 1.21 0.72 6.55
N LYS A 58 -0.08 0.41 6.67
CA LYS A 58 -0.59 -0.68 7.50
C LYS A 58 -1.07 -1.84 6.63
N THR A 59 -0.57 -3.04 6.89
CA THR A 59 -0.98 -4.28 6.22
C THR A 59 -2.00 -5.06 7.07
N ALA A 60 -2.92 -5.74 6.41
CA ALA A 60 -3.84 -6.69 7.03
C ALA A 60 -4.13 -7.84 6.06
N VAL A 61 -4.32 -9.04 6.59
CA VAL A 61 -4.67 -10.24 5.82
C VAL A 61 -5.95 -10.85 6.38
N CYS A 62 -6.91 -11.11 5.51
CA CYS A 62 -8.10 -11.91 5.77
C CYS A 62 -7.97 -13.24 5.02
N ASP A 63 -8.05 -14.35 5.73
CA ASP A 63 -7.88 -15.70 5.18
C ASP A 63 -9.08 -16.19 4.34
N ILE A 64 -10.19 -15.45 4.37
CA ILE A 64 -11.40 -15.72 3.58
C ILE A 64 -11.18 -15.23 2.12
N PRO A 65 -11.30 -16.12 1.12
CA PRO A 65 -11.23 -15.74 -0.29
C PRO A 65 -12.24 -14.64 -0.67
N PRO A 66 -11.99 -13.88 -1.75
CA PRO A 66 -12.92 -12.87 -2.27
C PRO A 66 -14.21 -13.47 -2.84
#